data_AF-A0A973E4T8-F1
#
_entry.id   AF-A0A973E4T8-F1
#
_cell.length_a   1.000
_cell.length_b   1.000
_cell.length_c   1.000
_cell.angle_alpha   90.00
_cell.angle_beta   90.00
_cell.angle_gamma   90.00
#
_symmetry.space_group_name_H-M   'P 1'
#
loop_
_entity.id
_entity.type
_entity.pdbx_description
1 polymer ?
#
loop_
_entity_poly.entity_id
_entity_poly.type
_entity_poly.pdbx_seq_one_letter_code
_entity_poly.pdbx_strand_id
1 'polypeptide(L)'
;MIKLNTKTKILGGIAIPILFAISLGGISIYSLTSVKTAGEIVQHTHKVLSTADEIIASAVNMETGMRGYLLAGEEDFLSPYKAGETATYETIAELQLLVSDNPAQVERLAKVETVLKNWQAIVTTPTIALRREIGDAKTMNDMADLVGEAKGKVYFDKFRDQIETFIARENKLLMVRSQEFKQAETAVNANYELVEKTMGWVNHTNNVLAIATNILGAAVDMETGMRGYLLSGETEFLAPYQNGRVSFNSKIAVLKELVSDNPTQVEHLEQMETLISNWSTRVADVGIEKRAEVEAGLRSMNSIIDMVNKQAGKKYFDEFRDLNAEFKNIEQNLLVERQSAATQASEAIRENLAVMSENEKWVTHTNSVILLANKTLQSAVDIETGMRGYLLAGQKDFLTPYNNGSESFFAYIDELKSSVSDNNEQVTLLTKISANITDWQKNVTQTAIQLRSEIGDAKNMDDMADLVAEAKGKVFFDEFRGLMGEFKSIEVSLMDERQLASASLMSNAQTLIWACLLISIILGLGLAYLIGNGIANPIVAMTKAMKLLAGGDNEVEVPATERKDEIGDMAKAVLVFKQNAEENIKSEVGKQARLKADKERSEFLNNAIEEFKTFSAQKL
;
A
#
# COMPACT_ATOMS: atom_id res chain seq x y z
N MET A 1 14.43 -24.55 28.30
CA MET A 1 13.96 -23.14 28.22
C MET A 1 15.13 -22.21 28.40
N ILE A 2 15.36 -21.30 27.46
CA ILE A 2 16.42 -20.28 27.55
C ILE A 2 15.98 -19.21 28.56
N LYS A 3 16.74 -19.01 29.64
CA LYS A 3 16.47 -17.92 30.61
C LYS A 3 16.97 -16.59 30.03
N LEU A 4 16.06 -15.82 29.45
CA LEU A 4 16.34 -14.46 28.98
C LEU A 4 16.36 -13.46 30.15
N ASN A 5 17.29 -12.50 30.13
CA ASN A 5 17.32 -11.41 31.12
C ASN A 5 16.17 -10.42 30.86
N THR A 6 15.81 -9.62 31.88
CA THR A 6 14.68 -8.68 31.83
C THR A 6 14.82 -7.64 30.72
N LYS A 7 16.05 -7.14 30.45
CA LYS A 7 16.34 -6.18 29.37
C LYS A 7 16.04 -6.79 27.99
N THR A 8 16.39 -8.05 27.77
CA THR A 8 16.12 -8.76 26.50
C THR A 8 14.63 -9.04 26.30
N LYS A 9 13.87 -9.31 27.38
CA LYS A 9 12.42 -9.48 27.31
C LYS A 9 11.69 -8.18 26.95
N ILE A 10 12.08 -7.07 27.58
CA ILE A 10 11.53 -5.74 27.32
C ILE A 10 11.88 -5.28 25.89
N LEU A 11 13.14 -5.41 25.48
CA LEU A 11 13.56 -5.08 24.11
C LEU A 11 12.82 -5.94 23.08
N GLY A 12 12.60 -7.22 23.38
CA GLY A 12 11.78 -8.10 22.53
C GLY A 12 10.32 -7.64 22.43
N GLY A 13 9.71 -7.22 23.55
CA GLY A 13 8.32 -6.73 23.59
C GLY A 13 8.10 -5.46 22.77
N ILE A 14 9.13 -4.61 22.60
CA ILE A 14 9.05 -3.37 21.82
C ILE A 14 9.52 -3.60 20.37
N ALA A 15 10.61 -4.34 20.17
CA ALA A 15 11.18 -4.56 18.84
C ALA A 15 10.30 -5.45 17.96
N ILE A 16 9.62 -6.45 18.52
CA ILE A 16 8.77 -7.36 17.72
C ILE A 16 7.60 -6.61 17.06
N PRO A 17 6.78 -5.81 17.77
CA PRO A 17 5.72 -5.01 17.14
C PRO A 17 6.23 -4.02 16.09
N ILE A 18 7.39 -3.38 16.32
CA ILE A 18 7.98 -2.44 15.36
C ILE A 18 8.44 -3.17 14.10
N LEU A 19 9.19 -4.27 14.23
CA LEU A 19 9.63 -5.08 13.11
C LEU A 19 8.43 -5.62 12.32
N PHE A 20 7.37 -5.98 13.02
CA PHE A 20 6.11 -6.41 12.42
C PHE A 20 5.45 -5.25 11.63
N ALA A 21 5.31 -4.06 12.22
CA ALA A 21 4.77 -2.88 11.54
C ALA A 21 5.61 -2.49 10.30
N ILE A 22 6.94 -2.53 10.41
CA ILE A 22 7.86 -2.29 9.28
C ILE A 22 7.63 -3.32 8.18
N SER A 23 7.50 -4.60 8.53
CA SER A 23 7.24 -5.66 7.54
C SER A 23 5.92 -5.46 6.81
N LEU A 24 4.85 -5.11 7.52
CA LEU A 24 3.53 -4.85 6.92
C LEU A 24 3.55 -3.60 6.03
N GLY A 25 4.17 -2.51 6.49
CA GLY A 25 4.30 -1.29 5.69
C GLY A 25 5.17 -1.54 4.46
N GLY A 26 6.23 -2.34 4.58
CA GLY A 26 7.05 -2.78 3.44
C GLY A 26 6.27 -3.60 2.42
N ILE A 27 5.46 -4.56 2.86
CA ILE A 27 4.56 -5.34 2.00
C ILE A 27 3.55 -4.42 1.29
N SER A 28 2.96 -3.48 2.01
CA SER A 28 1.99 -2.52 1.46
C SER A 28 2.63 -1.61 0.39
N ILE A 29 3.81 -1.05 0.68
CA ILE A 29 4.57 -0.23 -0.29
C ILE A 29 4.96 -1.05 -1.52
N TYR A 30 5.48 -2.26 -1.33
CA TYR A 30 5.83 -3.15 -2.44
C TYR A 30 4.60 -3.45 -3.31
N SER A 31 3.47 -3.77 -2.68
CA SER A 31 2.21 -4.08 -3.36
C SER A 31 1.70 -2.89 -4.18
N LEU A 32 1.60 -1.70 -3.59
CA LEU A 32 1.19 -0.48 -4.31
C LEU A 32 2.14 -0.13 -5.45
N THR A 33 3.45 -0.24 -5.21
CA THR A 33 4.46 0.01 -6.24
C THR A 33 4.34 -0.98 -7.40
N SER A 34 4.08 -2.26 -7.10
CA SER A 34 3.92 -3.29 -8.13
C SER A 34 2.72 -3.01 -9.05
N VAL A 35 1.59 -2.56 -8.49
CA VAL A 35 0.40 -2.18 -9.28
C VAL A 35 0.69 -0.93 -10.10
N LYS A 36 1.33 0.08 -9.50
CA LYS A 36 1.72 1.32 -10.20
C LYS A 36 2.59 1.00 -11.42
N THR A 37 3.67 0.27 -11.22
CA THR A 37 4.63 -0.05 -12.29
C THR A 37 4.01 -0.93 -13.37
N ALA A 38 3.20 -1.93 -12.99
CA ALA A 38 2.48 -2.74 -13.97
C ALA A 38 1.51 -1.89 -14.82
N GLY A 39 0.81 -0.93 -14.19
CA GLY A 39 -0.09 0.00 -14.87
C GLY A 39 0.64 0.93 -15.84
N GLU A 40 1.78 1.50 -15.42
CA GLU A 40 2.64 2.35 -16.27
C GLU A 40 3.13 1.59 -17.52
N ILE A 41 3.48 0.31 -17.36
CA ILE A 41 3.93 -0.55 -18.47
C ILE A 41 2.77 -0.88 -19.45
N VAL A 42 1.56 -1.11 -18.93
CA VAL A 42 0.35 -1.27 -19.77
C VAL A 42 0.08 0.01 -20.56
N GLN A 43 0.09 1.16 -19.89
CA GLN A 43 -0.10 2.47 -20.50
C GLN A 43 0.95 2.78 -21.58
N HIS A 44 2.22 2.47 -21.31
CA HIS A 44 3.29 2.61 -22.30
C HIS A 44 2.97 1.83 -23.58
N THR A 45 2.49 0.59 -23.45
CA THR A 45 2.13 -0.26 -24.61
C THR A 45 0.97 0.34 -25.41
N HIS A 46 -0.01 0.95 -24.74
CA HIS A 46 -1.08 1.68 -25.42
C HIS A 46 -0.57 2.90 -26.20
N LYS A 47 0.36 3.67 -25.62
CA LYS A 47 1.00 4.79 -26.33
C LYS A 47 1.75 4.32 -27.58
N VAL A 48 2.51 3.23 -27.47
CA VAL A 48 3.21 2.60 -28.61
C VAL A 48 2.22 2.22 -29.73
N LEU A 49 1.10 1.60 -29.40
CA LEU A 49 0.06 1.21 -30.36
C LEU A 49 -0.57 2.45 -31.04
N SER A 50 -0.95 3.46 -30.26
CA SER A 50 -1.55 4.69 -30.78
C SER A 50 -0.59 5.45 -31.72
N THR A 51 0.68 5.57 -31.33
CA THR A 51 1.74 6.18 -32.17
C THR A 51 1.97 5.37 -33.46
N ALA A 52 1.83 4.04 -33.44
CA ALA A 52 1.93 3.23 -34.66
C ALA A 52 0.77 3.50 -35.64
N ASP A 53 -0.45 3.70 -35.14
CA ASP A 53 -1.60 4.07 -35.99
C ASP A 53 -1.45 5.48 -36.60
N GLU A 54 -0.83 6.42 -35.87
CA GLU A 54 -0.54 7.77 -36.37
C GLU A 54 0.43 7.76 -37.58
N ILE A 55 1.35 6.79 -37.64
CA ILE A 55 2.22 6.56 -38.80
C ILE A 55 1.37 6.17 -40.02
N ILE A 56 0.37 5.29 -39.86
CA ILE A 56 -0.53 4.91 -40.95
C ILE A 56 -1.29 6.14 -41.45
N ALA A 57 -1.91 6.89 -40.54
CA ALA A 57 -2.72 8.05 -40.89
C ALA A 57 -1.89 9.14 -41.64
N SER A 58 -0.67 9.42 -41.17
CA SER A 58 0.22 10.40 -41.81
C SER A 58 0.75 9.92 -43.17
N ALA A 59 1.14 8.65 -43.30
CA ALA A 59 1.60 8.08 -44.57
C ALA A 59 0.48 8.08 -45.62
N VAL A 60 -0.74 7.78 -45.18
CA VAL A 60 -1.94 7.82 -46.02
C VAL A 60 -2.26 9.27 -46.46
N ASN A 61 -2.05 10.28 -45.60
CA ASN A 61 -2.14 11.69 -46.03
C ASN A 61 -1.12 12.04 -47.12
N MET A 62 0.07 11.41 -47.11
CA MET A 62 1.03 11.56 -48.21
C MET A 62 0.44 11.07 -49.54
N GLU A 63 -0.10 9.86 -49.56
CA GLU A 63 -0.73 9.30 -50.76
C GLU A 63 -1.89 10.17 -51.26
N THR A 64 -2.75 10.62 -50.36
CA THR A 64 -3.87 11.51 -50.69
C THR A 64 -3.40 12.83 -51.30
N GLY A 65 -2.47 13.52 -50.65
CA GLY A 65 -1.96 14.81 -51.13
C GLY A 65 -1.34 14.69 -52.52
N MET A 66 -0.51 13.67 -52.72
CA MET A 66 0.07 13.37 -54.03
C MET A 66 -1.02 13.14 -55.08
N ARG A 67 -2.00 12.26 -54.86
CA ARG A 67 -3.07 11.98 -55.84
C ARG A 67 -3.93 13.20 -56.15
N GLY A 68 -4.15 14.08 -55.17
CA GLY A 68 -4.85 15.35 -55.38
C GLY A 68 -4.11 16.25 -56.35
N TYR A 69 -2.79 16.38 -56.15
CA TYR A 69 -1.92 17.12 -57.06
C TYR A 69 -1.88 16.50 -58.46
N LEU A 70 -1.80 15.17 -58.57
CA LEU A 70 -1.80 14.49 -59.87
C LEU A 70 -3.09 14.77 -60.67
N LEU A 71 -4.23 14.96 -60.00
CA LEU A 71 -5.49 15.32 -60.64
C LEU A 71 -5.59 16.82 -60.97
N ALA A 72 -5.44 17.69 -59.97
CA ALA A 72 -5.67 19.13 -60.12
C ALA A 72 -4.52 19.86 -60.83
N GLY A 73 -3.28 19.44 -60.61
CA GLY A 73 -2.08 20.15 -61.07
C GLY A 73 -1.68 21.37 -60.24
N GLU A 74 -2.45 21.73 -59.21
CA GLU A 74 -2.18 22.89 -58.35
C GLU A 74 -1.28 22.52 -57.16
N GLU A 75 -0.19 23.26 -56.96
CA GLU A 75 0.82 22.99 -55.91
C GLU A 75 0.25 22.96 -54.48
N ASP A 76 -0.84 23.66 -54.21
CA ASP A 76 -1.49 23.67 -52.89
C ASP A 76 -2.00 22.28 -52.47
N PHE A 77 -2.32 21.41 -53.43
CA PHE A 77 -2.70 20.02 -53.17
C PHE A 77 -1.53 19.15 -52.66
N LEU A 78 -0.28 19.61 -52.78
CA LEU A 78 0.89 18.94 -52.16
C LEU A 78 1.07 19.30 -50.68
N SER A 79 0.28 20.21 -50.12
CA SER A 79 0.40 20.58 -48.70
C SER A 79 0.18 19.38 -47.76
N PRO A 80 -0.86 18.54 -47.92
CA PRO A 80 -1.03 17.32 -47.13
C PRO A 80 0.10 16.30 -47.36
N TYR A 81 0.71 16.28 -48.55
CA TYR A 81 1.86 15.42 -48.83
C TYR A 81 3.07 15.83 -48.00
N LYS A 82 3.44 17.11 -48.04
CA LYS A 82 4.59 17.65 -47.29
C LYS A 82 4.37 17.55 -45.78
N ALA A 83 3.17 17.86 -45.30
CA ALA A 83 2.84 17.74 -43.88
C ALA A 83 2.83 16.28 -43.42
N GLY A 84 2.26 15.37 -44.21
CA GLY A 84 2.26 13.94 -43.96
C GLY A 84 3.68 13.37 -43.92
N GLU A 85 4.55 13.77 -44.85
CA GLU A 85 5.95 13.35 -44.91
C GLU A 85 6.71 13.68 -43.62
N THR A 86 6.64 14.93 -43.19
CA THR A 86 7.28 15.37 -41.93
C THR A 86 6.74 14.57 -40.76
N ALA A 87 5.41 14.51 -40.61
CA ALA A 87 4.78 13.80 -39.49
C ALA A 87 5.14 12.31 -39.48
N THR A 88 5.09 11.62 -40.63
CA THR A 88 5.40 10.18 -40.71
C THR A 88 6.82 9.88 -40.23
N TYR A 89 7.82 10.65 -40.67
CA TYR A 89 9.21 10.40 -40.28
C TYR A 89 9.50 10.80 -38.83
N GLU A 90 8.89 11.89 -38.34
CA GLU A 90 8.98 12.27 -36.92
C GLU A 90 8.34 11.21 -36.02
N THR A 91 7.14 10.72 -36.36
CA THR A 91 6.43 9.70 -35.59
C THR A 91 7.15 8.34 -35.64
N ILE A 92 7.78 7.97 -36.77
CA ILE A 92 8.65 6.78 -36.83
C ILE A 92 9.83 6.91 -35.86
N ALA A 93 10.49 8.07 -35.82
CA ALA A 93 11.61 8.31 -34.92
C ALA A 93 11.16 8.31 -33.45
N GLU A 94 10.03 8.92 -33.12
CA GLU A 94 9.42 8.85 -31.78
C GLU A 94 9.13 7.40 -31.38
N LEU A 95 8.49 6.63 -32.27
CA LEU A 95 8.15 5.24 -31.99
C LEU A 95 9.39 4.37 -31.78
N GLN A 96 10.46 4.59 -32.56
CA GLN A 96 11.75 3.92 -32.37
C GLN A 96 12.36 4.20 -30.99
N LEU A 97 12.20 5.41 -30.46
CA LEU A 97 12.63 5.76 -29.10
C LEU A 97 11.77 5.06 -28.04
N LEU A 98 10.44 5.07 -28.22
CA LEU A 98 9.50 4.40 -27.32
C LEU A 98 9.77 2.89 -27.21
N VAL A 99 10.17 2.23 -28.30
CA VAL A 99 10.50 0.80 -28.31
C VAL A 99 12.01 0.51 -28.32
N SER A 100 12.83 1.45 -27.84
CA SER A 100 14.29 1.34 -27.87
C SER A 100 14.85 0.16 -27.07
N ASP A 101 14.10 -0.34 -26.10
CA ASP A 101 14.39 -1.55 -25.32
C ASP A 101 14.10 -2.86 -26.08
N ASN A 102 13.47 -2.78 -27.25
CA ASN A 102 13.09 -3.90 -28.09
C ASN A 102 13.74 -3.82 -29.49
N PRO A 103 14.98 -4.34 -29.65
CA PRO A 103 15.72 -4.24 -30.91
C PRO A 103 14.98 -4.79 -32.14
N ALA A 104 14.16 -5.83 -31.96
CA ALA A 104 13.40 -6.44 -33.04
C ALA A 104 12.26 -5.54 -33.56
N GLN A 105 11.69 -4.71 -32.69
CA GLN A 105 10.68 -3.72 -33.09
C GLN A 105 11.33 -2.48 -33.72
N VAL A 106 12.46 -2.02 -33.20
CA VAL A 106 13.26 -0.94 -33.83
C VAL A 106 13.66 -1.31 -35.27
N GLU A 107 14.17 -2.52 -35.49
CA GLU A 107 14.54 -3.01 -36.83
C GLU A 107 13.33 -3.04 -37.78
N ARG A 108 12.15 -3.37 -37.27
CA ARG A 108 10.91 -3.38 -38.06
C ARG A 108 10.52 -1.96 -38.50
N LEU A 109 10.61 -0.99 -37.60
CA LEU A 109 10.35 0.42 -37.92
C LEU A 109 11.36 0.97 -38.93
N ALA A 110 12.63 0.57 -38.85
CA ALA A 110 13.62 0.91 -39.88
C ALA A 110 13.26 0.34 -41.27
N LYS A 111 12.65 -0.87 -41.32
CA LYS A 111 12.13 -1.44 -42.57
C LYS A 111 10.92 -0.67 -43.09
N VAL A 112 10.01 -0.26 -42.22
CA VAL A 112 8.86 0.61 -42.55
C VAL A 112 9.37 1.90 -43.21
N GLU A 113 10.32 2.59 -42.57
CA GLU A 113 10.93 3.82 -43.08
C GLU A 113 11.58 3.60 -44.46
N THR A 114 12.30 2.48 -44.63
CA THR A 114 12.94 2.12 -45.91
C THR A 114 11.92 1.89 -47.02
N VAL A 115 10.79 1.23 -46.71
CA VAL A 115 9.70 1.00 -47.68
C VAL A 115 9.10 2.33 -48.13
N LEU A 116 8.86 3.26 -47.20
CA LEU A 116 8.32 4.58 -47.51
C LEU A 116 9.29 5.43 -48.34
N LYS A 117 10.59 5.46 -47.99
CA LYS A 117 11.62 6.15 -48.78
C LYS A 117 11.71 5.60 -50.21
N ASN A 118 11.64 4.28 -50.37
CA ASN A 118 11.63 3.66 -51.69
C ASN A 118 10.37 4.00 -52.47
N TRP A 119 9.20 4.01 -51.82
CA TRP A 119 7.96 4.45 -52.45
C TRP A 119 8.06 5.88 -52.97
N GLN A 120 8.60 6.80 -52.15
CA GLN A 120 8.80 8.18 -52.57
C GLN A 120 9.73 8.28 -53.77
N ALA A 121 10.89 7.63 -53.72
CA ALA A 121 11.89 7.69 -54.78
C ALA A 121 11.43 7.06 -56.10
N ILE A 122 10.70 5.96 -56.04
CA ILE A 122 10.35 5.13 -57.22
C ILE A 122 8.98 5.46 -57.79
N VAL A 123 8.05 5.95 -56.95
CA VAL A 123 6.67 6.23 -57.34
C VAL A 123 6.37 7.72 -57.26
N THR A 124 6.50 8.32 -56.07
CA THR A 124 6.00 9.68 -55.83
C THR A 124 6.79 10.77 -56.57
N THR A 125 8.11 10.76 -56.48
CA THR A 125 8.95 11.77 -57.15
C THR A 125 8.78 11.72 -58.67
N PRO A 126 8.81 10.56 -59.34
CA PRO A 126 8.54 10.46 -60.78
C PRO A 126 7.13 10.91 -61.18
N THR A 127 6.08 10.56 -60.42
CA THR A 127 4.70 10.94 -60.78
C THR A 127 4.46 12.44 -60.60
N ILE A 128 4.98 13.05 -59.53
CA ILE A 128 4.90 14.51 -59.33
C ILE A 128 5.67 15.24 -60.44
N ALA A 129 6.87 14.76 -60.80
CA ALA A 129 7.64 15.33 -61.90
C ALA A 129 6.89 15.22 -63.24
N LEU A 130 6.34 14.05 -63.55
CA LEU A 130 5.52 13.85 -64.75
C LEU A 130 4.33 14.82 -64.79
N ARG A 131 3.64 15.03 -63.66
CA ARG A 131 2.50 15.95 -63.63
C ARG A 131 2.89 17.40 -63.96
N ARG A 132 4.11 17.83 -63.57
CA ARG A 132 4.66 19.15 -63.91
C ARG A 132 4.98 19.31 -65.40
N GLU A 133 5.27 18.22 -66.10
CA GLU A 133 5.53 18.21 -67.55
C GLU A 133 4.25 18.11 -68.40
N ILE A 134 3.11 17.77 -67.77
CA ILE A 134 1.80 17.69 -68.43
C ILE A 134 1.27 19.10 -68.71
N GLY A 135 0.97 19.36 -69.98
CA GLY A 135 0.62 20.69 -70.50
C GLY A 135 1.65 21.20 -71.53
N ASP A 136 2.88 20.71 -71.48
CA ASP A 136 3.95 21.07 -72.41
C ASP A 136 4.25 19.95 -73.42
N ALA A 137 4.64 18.76 -72.92
CA ALA A 137 5.09 17.64 -73.76
C ALA A 137 4.38 16.30 -73.45
N LYS A 138 3.74 16.20 -72.29
CA LYS A 138 3.06 14.99 -71.79
C LYS A 138 1.58 15.22 -71.58
N THR A 139 0.81 14.13 -71.53
CA THR A 139 -0.66 14.17 -71.41
C THR A 139 -1.14 13.43 -70.16
N MET A 140 -2.39 13.66 -69.78
CA MET A 140 -3.04 12.89 -68.71
C MET A 140 -3.18 11.39 -69.04
N ASN A 141 -3.05 10.98 -70.31
CA ASN A 141 -2.98 9.57 -70.67
C ASN A 141 -1.64 8.94 -70.23
N ASP A 142 -0.52 9.65 -70.37
CA ASP A 142 0.79 9.18 -69.85
C ASP A 142 0.73 8.99 -68.32
N MET A 143 0.00 9.87 -67.61
CA MET A 143 -0.25 9.75 -66.18
C MET A 143 -1.13 8.53 -65.85
N ALA A 144 -2.20 8.32 -66.61
CA ALA A 144 -3.11 7.19 -66.43
C ALA A 144 -2.38 5.85 -66.61
N ASP A 145 -1.50 5.74 -67.60
CA ASP A 145 -0.66 4.56 -67.83
C ASP A 145 0.26 4.30 -66.63
N LEU A 146 0.99 5.33 -66.17
CA LEU A 146 1.92 5.21 -65.04
C LEU A 146 1.22 4.84 -63.71
N VAL A 147 0.08 5.46 -63.42
CA VAL A 147 -0.73 5.15 -62.22
C VAL A 147 -1.39 3.77 -62.34
N GLY A 148 -1.80 3.39 -63.56
CA GLY A 148 -2.38 2.09 -63.89
C GLY A 148 -1.45 0.90 -63.67
N GLU A 149 -0.12 1.11 -63.63
CA GLU A 149 0.85 0.09 -63.22
C GLU A 149 0.72 -0.32 -61.74
N ALA A 150 -0.04 0.44 -60.94
CA ALA A 150 -0.32 0.18 -59.53
C ALA A 150 0.94 -0.01 -58.64
N LYS A 151 2.10 0.51 -59.05
CA LYS A 151 3.37 0.41 -58.30
C LYS A 151 3.24 0.94 -56.86
N GLY A 152 2.51 2.04 -56.67
CA GLY A 152 2.26 2.62 -55.34
C GLY A 152 1.57 1.65 -54.37
N LYS A 153 0.61 0.87 -54.86
CA LYS A 153 -0.13 -0.13 -54.08
C LYS A 153 0.80 -1.18 -53.48
N VAL A 154 1.76 -1.67 -54.27
CA VAL A 154 2.72 -2.70 -53.81
C VAL A 154 3.54 -2.22 -52.61
N TYR A 155 3.97 -0.96 -52.61
CA TYR A 155 4.70 -0.40 -51.47
C TYR A 155 3.81 -0.18 -50.25
N PHE A 156 2.59 0.32 -50.45
CA PHE A 156 1.64 0.54 -49.36
C PHE A 156 1.15 -0.75 -48.72
N ASP A 157 0.90 -1.80 -49.52
CA ASP A 157 0.58 -3.14 -49.00
C ASP A 157 1.73 -3.66 -48.13
N LYS A 158 2.98 -3.49 -48.58
CA LYS A 158 4.17 -3.87 -47.81
C LYS A 158 4.35 -3.03 -46.54
N PHE A 159 4.11 -1.72 -46.62
CA PHE A 159 4.16 -0.81 -45.48
C PHE A 159 3.12 -1.21 -44.41
N ARG A 160 1.86 -1.41 -44.83
CA ARG A 160 0.75 -1.85 -43.97
C ARG A 160 1.04 -3.19 -43.32
N ASP A 161 1.52 -4.18 -44.07
CA ASP A 161 1.92 -5.50 -43.54
C ASP A 161 2.99 -5.39 -42.43
N GLN A 162 4.00 -4.52 -42.60
CA GLN A 162 5.04 -4.33 -41.58
C GLN A 162 4.49 -3.67 -40.31
N ILE A 163 3.63 -2.66 -40.43
CA ILE A 163 2.99 -2.00 -39.28
C ILE A 163 1.98 -2.94 -38.61
N GLU A 164 1.15 -3.67 -39.35
CA GLU A 164 0.23 -4.66 -38.79
C GLU A 164 0.98 -5.74 -38.01
N THR A 165 2.13 -6.21 -38.52
CA THR A 165 2.99 -7.15 -37.80
C THR A 165 3.57 -6.52 -36.52
N PHE A 166 3.94 -5.24 -36.54
CA PHE A 166 4.40 -4.50 -35.36
C PHE A 166 3.28 -4.46 -34.30
N ILE A 167 2.09 -4.00 -34.70
CA ILE A 167 0.90 -3.85 -33.86
C ILE A 167 0.47 -5.19 -33.27
N ALA A 168 0.46 -6.27 -34.06
CA ALA A 168 0.07 -7.60 -33.59
C ALA A 168 1.00 -8.12 -32.47
N ARG A 169 2.29 -7.79 -32.53
CA ARG A 169 3.26 -8.14 -31.48
C ARG A 169 3.05 -7.33 -30.22
N GLU A 170 2.81 -6.03 -30.35
CA GLU A 170 2.53 -5.16 -29.21
C GLU A 170 1.21 -5.52 -28.53
N ASN A 171 0.17 -5.88 -29.29
CA ASN A 171 -1.09 -6.39 -28.73
C ASN A 171 -0.89 -7.68 -27.92
N LYS A 172 -0.05 -8.60 -28.41
CA LYS A 172 0.28 -9.82 -27.66
C LYS A 172 1.02 -9.49 -26.35
N LEU A 173 1.91 -8.50 -26.37
CA LEU A 173 2.64 -8.04 -25.20
C LEU A 173 1.71 -7.33 -24.20
N LEU A 174 0.78 -6.51 -24.70
CA LEU A 174 -0.26 -5.85 -23.91
C LEU A 174 -1.12 -6.86 -23.14
N MET A 175 -1.51 -7.98 -23.77
CA MET A 175 -2.27 -9.04 -23.09
C MET A 175 -1.51 -9.62 -21.89
N VAL A 176 -0.20 -9.83 -22.01
CA VAL A 176 0.64 -10.32 -20.91
C VAL A 176 0.74 -9.28 -19.80
N ARG A 177 1.02 -8.02 -20.16
CA ARG A 177 1.17 -6.90 -19.21
C ARG A 177 -0.13 -6.60 -18.45
N SER A 178 -1.28 -6.66 -19.12
CA SER A 178 -2.60 -6.48 -18.47
C SER A 178 -2.90 -7.64 -17.51
N GLN A 179 -2.47 -8.87 -17.82
CA GLN A 179 -2.59 -9.98 -16.88
C GLN A 179 -1.67 -9.83 -15.66
N GLU A 180 -0.44 -9.35 -15.84
CA GLU A 180 0.50 -9.04 -14.75
C GLU A 180 -0.04 -7.93 -13.85
N PHE A 181 -0.67 -6.90 -14.42
CA PHE A 181 -1.36 -5.85 -13.67
C PHE A 181 -2.49 -6.41 -12.79
N LYS A 182 -3.35 -7.27 -13.34
CA LYS A 182 -4.42 -7.94 -12.57
C LYS A 182 -3.89 -8.86 -11.47
N GLN A 183 -2.75 -9.51 -11.71
CA GLN A 183 -2.08 -10.31 -10.67
C GLN A 183 -1.54 -9.44 -9.55
N ALA A 184 -0.93 -8.29 -9.87
CA ALA A 184 -0.48 -7.32 -8.88
C ALA A 184 -1.65 -6.81 -8.02
N GLU A 185 -2.78 -6.47 -8.65
CA GLU A 185 -4.02 -6.06 -7.96
C GLU A 185 -4.52 -7.16 -7.00
N THR A 186 -4.58 -8.41 -7.47
CA THR A 186 -5.02 -9.55 -6.65
C THR A 186 -4.07 -9.82 -5.48
N ALA A 187 -2.76 -9.68 -5.69
CA ALA A 187 -1.75 -9.84 -4.65
C ALA A 187 -1.90 -8.79 -3.55
N VAL A 188 -2.30 -7.55 -3.91
CA VAL A 188 -2.59 -6.51 -2.93
C VAL A 188 -3.74 -6.94 -2.02
N ASN A 189 -4.86 -7.40 -2.59
CA ASN A 189 -6.02 -7.87 -1.81
C ASN A 189 -5.64 -9.01 -0.84
N ALA A 190 -4.87 -10.00 -1.31
CA ALA A 190 -4.43 -11.12 -0.50
C ALA A 190 -3.49 -10.69 0.65
N ASN A 191 -2.56 -9.78 0.37
CA ASN A 191 -1.65 -9.23 1.38
C ASN A 191 -2.42 -8.45 2.46
N TYR A 192 -3.49 -7.74 2.10
CA TYR A 192 -4.32 -7.03 3.08
C TYR A 192 -5.18 -7.96 3.94
N GLU A 193 -5.77 -9.01 3.39
CA GLU A 193 -6.46 -10.02 4.21
C GLU A 193 -5.50 -10.66 5.24
N LEU A 194 -4.24 -10.84 4.87
CA LEU A 194 -3.21 -11.31 5.79
C LEU A 194 -2.89 -10.27 6.87
N VAL A 195 -2.77 -8.98 6.51
CA VAL A 195 -2.56 -7.87 7.47
C VAL A 195 -3.71 -7.81 8.48
N GLU A 196 -4.96 -7.89 8.01
CA GLU A 196 -6.15 -7.85 8.87
C GLU A 196 -6.14 -8.99 9.89
N LYS A 197 -5.82 -10.22 9.46
CA LYS A 197 -5.72 -11.39 10.34
C LYS A 197 -4.56 -11.32 11.34
N THR A 198 -3.59 -10.44 11.14
CA THR A 198 -2.34 -10.42 11.91
C THR A 198 -2.15 -9.18 12.79
N MET A 199 -3.11 -8.26 12.86
CA MET A 199 -3.02 -7.08 13.73
C MET A 199 -2.90 -7.46 15.23
N GLY A 200 -1.70 -7.31 15.79
CA GLY A 200 -1.35 -7.75 17.15
C GLY A 200 -2.06 -7.04 18.32
N TRP A 201 -2.70 -5.89 18.08
CA TRP A 201 -3.41 -5.13 19.12
C TRP A 201 -4.69 -5.82 19.62
N VAL A 202 -5.37 -6.59 18.76
CA VAL A 202 -6.51 -7.43 19.13
C VAL A 202 -6.06 -8.53 20.09
N ASN A 203 -4.91 -9.18 19.80
CA ASN A 203 -4.33 -10.20 20.67
C ASN A 203 -3.90 -9.63 22.02
N HIS A 204 -3.35 -8.41 22.04
CA HIS A 204 -2.99 -7.75 23.30
C HIS A 204 -4.21 -7.53 24.20
N THR A 205 -5.27 -6.89 23.70
CA THR A 205 -6.48 -6.65 24.50
C THR A 205 -7.17 -7.95 24.94
N ASN A 206 -7.17 -8.99 24.09
CA ASN A 206 -7.67 -10.31 24.49
C ASN A 206 -6.87 -10.93 25.64
N ASN A 207 -5.54 -10.78 25.64
CA ASN A 207 -4.70 -11.23 26.74
C ASN A 207 -4.98 -10.46 28.04
N VAL A 208 -5.15 -9.14 27.96
CA VAL A 208 -5.53 -8.28 29.10
C VAL A 208 -6.88 -8.74 29.69
N LEU A 209 -7.92 -8.92 28.86
CA LEU A 209 -9.24 -9.39 29.29
C LEU A 209 -9.20 -10.79 29.91
N ALA A 210 -8.37 -11.69 29.38
CA ALA A 210 -8.19 -13.03 29.92
C ALA A 210 -7.53 -13.00 31.31
N ILE A 211 -6.48 -12.18 31.49
CA ILE A 211 -5.82 -12.05 32.80
C ILE A 211 -6.75 -11.36 33.80
N ALA A 212 -7.51 -10.34 33.41
CA ALA A 212 -8.50 -9.65 34.25
C ALA A 212 -9.56 -10.62 34.79
N THR A 213 -10.05 -11.51 33.93
CA THR A 213 -10.99 -12.56 34.33
C THR A 213 -10.36 -13.55 35.32
N ASN A 214 -9.07 -13.86 35.15
CA ASN A 214 -8.36 -14.78 36.03
C ASN A 214 -8.04 -14.19 37.42
N ILE A 215 -7.84 -12.87 37.56
CA ILE A 215 -7.65 -12.27 38.90
C ILE A 215 -8.94 -12.36 39.72
N LEU A 216 -10.10 -12.18 39.08
CA LEU A 216 -11.40 -12.37 39.74
C LEU A 216 -11.56 -13.81 40.23
N GLY A 217 -11.20 -14.81 39.40
CA GLY A 217 -11.18 -16.21 39.80
C GLY A 217 -10.28 -16.46 41.02
N ALA A 218 -9.06 -15.92 40.99
CA ALA A 218 -8.12 -16.06 42.11
C ALA A 218 -8.65 -15.45 43.42
N ALA A 219 -9.29 -14.28 43.36
CA ALA A 219 -9.93 -13.67 44.52
C ALA A 219 -11.11 -14.52 45.04
N VAL A 220 -11.93 -15.08 44.14
CA VAL A 220 -13.03 -15.98 44.54
C VAL A 220 -12.53 -17.27 45.17
N ASP A 221 -11.43 -17.85 44.68
CA ASP A 221 -10.78 -19.01 45.31
C ASP A 221 -10.28 -18.68 46.71
N MET A 222 -9.77 -17.45 46.90
CA MET A 222 -9.44 -16.95 48.23
C MET A 222 -10.65 -16.93 49.16
N GLU A 223 -11.76 -16.35 48.71
CA GLU A 223 -12.98 -16.26 49.51
C GLU A 223 -13.53 -17.66 49.84
N THR A 224 -13.61 -18.54 48.85
CA THR A 224 -14.13 -19.91 49.01
C THR A 224 -13.26 -20.73 49.95
N GLY A 225 -11.93 -20.69 49.78
CA GLY A 225 -11.01 -21.41 50.65
C GLY A 225 -11.09 -20.96 52.11
N MET A 226 -11.12 -19.64 52.33
CA MET A 226 -11.30 -19.07 53.67
C MET A 226 -12.63 -19.51 54.28
N ARG A 227 -13.76 -19.39 53.56
CA ARG A 227 -15.08 -19.81 54.06
C ARG A 227 -15.13 -21.31 54.38
N GLY A 228 -14.53 -22.16 53.54
CA GLY A 228 -14.43 -23.60 53.78
C GLY A 228 -13.72 -23.93 55.10
N TYR A 229 -12.60 -23.25 55.37
CA TYR A 229 -11.88 -23.40 56.64
C TYR A 229 -12.67 -22.86 57.83
N LEU A 230 -13.30 -21.69 57.70
CA LEU A 230 -14.13 -21.13 58.78
C LEU A 230 -15.29 -22.07 59.17
N LEU A 231 -15.87 -22.78 58.20
CA LEU A 231 -17.00 -23.70 58.45
C LEU A 231 -16.56 -25.04 59.02
N SER A 232 -15.52 -25.65 58.44
CA SER A 232 -15.12 -27.03 58.75
C SER A 232 -14.06 -27.11 59.85
N GLY A 233 -13.14 -26.15 59.92
CA GLY A 233 -11.89 -26.27 60.68
C GLY A 233 -10.79 -27.06 59.96
N GLU A 234 -11.07 -27.65 58.80
CA GLU A 234 -10.11 -28.49 58.07
C GLU A 234 -9.11 -27.64 57.29
N THR A 235 -7.82 -27.77 57.64
CA THR A 235 -6.75 -26.95 57.05
C THR A 235 -6.59 -27.13 55.54
N GLU A 236 -7.07 -28.22 54.95
CA GLU A 236 -7.07 -28.46 53.50
C GLU A 236 -7.82 -27.37 52.72
N PHE A 237 -8.84 -26.75 53.31
CA PHE A 237 -9.56 -25.63 52.69
C PHE A 237 -8.73 -24.34 52.62
N LEU A 238 -7.61 -24.22 53.33
CA LEU A 238 -6.70 -23.08 53.21
C LEU A 238 -5.82 -23.13 51.95
N ALA A 239 -5.67 -24.30 51.30
CA ALA A 239 -4.85 -24.41 50.09
C ALA A 239 -5.38 -23.54 48.93
N PRO A 240 -6.70 -23.54 48.59
CA PRO A 240 -7.27 -22.58 47.65
C PRO A 240 -7.02 -21.11 48.03
N TYR A 241 -7.06 -20.78 49.33
CA TYR A 241 -6.78 -19.41 49.80
C TYR A 241 -5.35 -18.98 49.55
N GLN A 242 -4.39 -19.83 49.92
CA GLN A 242 -2.97 -19.53 49.75
C GLN A 242 -2.58 -19.47 48.27
N ASN A 243 -3.07 -20.42 47.46
CA ASN A 243 -2.81 -20.47 46.03
C ASN A 243 -3.46 -19.29 45.30
N GLY A 244 -4.71 -18.96 45.64
CA GLY A 244 -5.42 -17.80 45.11
C GLY A 244 -4.69 -16.49 45.40
N ARG A 245 -4.15 -16.32 46.62
CA ARG A 245 -3.38 -15.12 47.00
C ARG A 245 -2.09 -14.95 46.18
N VAL A 246 -1.35 -16.03 45.94
CA VAL A 246 -0.15 -16.01 45.08
C VAL A 246 -0.53 -15.70 43.63
N SER A 247 -1.58 -16.35 43.12
CA SER A 247 -2.09 -16.16 41.76
C SER A 247 -2.56 -14.72 41.53
N PHE A 248 -3.32 -14.15 42.47
CA PHE A 248 -3.81 -12.78 42.43
C PHE A 248 -2.66 -11.77 42.32
N ASN A 249 -1.70 -11.82 43.26
CA ASN A 249 -0.57 -10.90 43.30
C ASN A 249 0.29 -10.99 42.03
N SER A 250 0.51 -12.21 41.51
CA SER A 250 1.26 -12.38 40.27
C SER A 250 0.51 -11.81 39.06
N LYS A 251 -0.80 -12.01 38.96
CA LYS A 251 -1.58 -11.59 37.79
C LYS A 251 -1.82 -10.08 37.77
N ILE A 252 -2.04 -9.46 38.92
CA ILE A 252 -2.24 -8.01 39.00
C ILE A 252 -0.97 -7.25 38.62
N ALA A 253 0.21 -7.76 39.01
CA ALA A 253 1.50 -7.21 38.58
C ALA A 253 1.69 -7.30 37.05
N VAL A 254 1.36 -8.45 36.44
CA VAL A 254 1.43 -8.62 34.97
C VAL A 254 0.47 -7.68 34.26
N LEU A 255 -0.75 -7.51 34.78
CA LEU A 255 -1.72 -6.60 34.18
C LEU A 255 -1.25 -5.15 34.23
N LYS A 256 -0.72 -4.69 35.37
CA LYS A 256 -0.15 -3.34 35.49
C LYS A 256 0.97 -3.09 34.48
N GLU A 257 1.78 -4.10 34.19
CA GLU A 257 2.81 -4.02 33.15
C GLU A 257 2.20 -3.95 31.75
N LEU A 258 1.17 -4.77 31.46
CA LEU A 258 0.50 -4.79 30.16
C LEU A 258 -0.24 -3.50 29.82
N VAL A 259 -0.86 -2.84 30.81
CA VAL A 259 -1.60 -1.58 30.63
C VAL A 259 -0.83 -0.35 31.13
N SER A 260 0.49 -0.45 31.23
CA SER A 260 1.35 0.61 31.80
C SER A 260 1.32 1.93 31.01
N ASP A 261 0.85 1.90 29.76
CA ASP A 261 0.61 3.05 28.89
C ASP A 261 -0.74 3.75 29.14
N ASN A 262 -1.60 3.18 29.99
CA ASN A 262 -2.90 3.71 30.35
C ASN A 262 -2.99 3.99 31.87
N PRO A 263 -2.69 5.24 32.31
CA PRO A 263 -2.65 5.59 33.73
C PRO A 263 -3.94 5.30 34.48
N THR A 264 -5.11 5.49 33.85
CA THR A 264 -6.42 5.20 34.45
C THR A 264 -6.59 3.70 34.71
N GLN A 265 -6.13 2.85 33.78
CA GLN A 265 -6.19 1.40 33.98
C GLN A 265 -5.21 0.91 35.05
N VAL A 266 -4.02 1.52 35.16
CA VAL A 266 -3.09 1.23 36.25
C VAL A 266 -3.70 1.60 37.60
N GLU A 267 -4.35 2.77 37.70
CA GLU A 267 -5.04 3.22 38.91
C GLU A 267 -6.15 2.23 39.33
N HIS A 268 -6.98 1.76 38.39
CA HIS A 268 -7.99 0.73 38.69
C HIS A 268 -7.36 -0.55 39.26
N LEU A 269 -6.24 -1.01 38.71
CA LEU A 269 -5.53 -2.19 39.21
C LEU A 269 -4.91 -1.96 40.59
N GLU A 270 -4.42 -0.76 40.89
CA GLU A 270 -3.95 -0.38 42.23
C GLU A 270 -5.06 -0.37 43.28
N GLN A 271 -6.23 0.16 42.91
CA GLN A 271 -7.41 0.15 43.77
C GLN A 271 -7.88 -1.28 44.03
N MET A 272 -7.93 -2.13 42.99
CA MET A 272 -8.25 -3.56 43.12
C MET A 272 -7.27 -4.30 44.04
N GLU A 273 -5.96 -4.09 43.87
CA GLU A 273 -4.93 -4.68 44.72
C GLU A 273 -5.10 -4.24 46.19
N THR A 274 -5.37 -2.95 46.41
CA THR A 274 -5.61 -2.38 47.73
C THR A 274 -6.85 -2.99 48.40
N LEU A 275 -7.94 -3.17 47.67
CA LEU A 275 -9.17 -3.79 48.18
C LEU A 275 -8.93 -5.23 48.64
N ILE A 276 -8.27 -6.04 47.81
CA ILE A 276 -8.01 -7.45 48.12
C ILE A 276 -6.96 -7.59 49.23
N SER A 277 -5.95 -6.72 49.27
CA SER A 277 -4.99 -6.67 50.37
C SER A 277 -5.66 -6.31 51.71
N ASN A 278 -6.52 -5.29 51.72
CA ASN A 278 -7.29 -4.91 52.91
C ASN A 278 -8.27 -6.01 53.35
N TRP A 279 -8.93 -6.66 52.41
CA TRP A 279 -9.80 -7.81 52.71
C TRP A 279 -9.01 -8.98 53.30
N SER A 280 -7.89 -9.35 52.69
CA SER A 280 -7.04 -10.46 53.13
C SER A 280 -6.55 -10.23 54.56
N THR A 281 -6.03 -9.03 54.85
CA THR A 281 -5.45 -8.70 56.16
C THR A 281 -6.48 -8.43 57.25
N ARG A 282 -7.58 -7.72 56.95
CA ARG A 282 -8.56 -7.26 57.96
C ARG A 282 -9.71 -8.23 58.19
N VAL A 283 -9.98 -9.12 57.24
CA VAL A 283 -11.14 -10.03 57.29
C VAL A 283 -10.69 -11.48 57.24
N ALA A 284 -9.96 -11.88 56.19
CA ALA A 284 -9.64 -13.29 55.97
C ALA A 284 -8.64 -13.82 57.02
N ASP A 285 -7.48 -13.16 57.17
CA ASP A 285 -6.44 -13.60 58.11
C ASP A 285 -6.94 -13.55 59.56
N VAL A 286 -7.69 -12.50 59.95
CA VAL A 286 -8.33 -12.38 61.26
C VAL A 286 -9.35 -13.50 61.49
N GLY A 287 -10.13 -13.87 60.47
CA GLY A 287 -11.07 -14.98 60.54
C GLY A 287 -10.36 -16.32 60.74
N ILE A 288 -9.31 -16.57 59.95
CA ILE A 288 -8.51 -17.80 59.99
C ILE A 288 -7.86 -17.96 61.38
N GLU A 289 -7.29 -16.89 61.93
CA GLU A 289 -6.71 -16.87 63.28
C GLU A 289 -7.78 -17.16 64.34
N LYS A 290 -8.92 -16.46 64.31
CA LYS A 290 -10.02 -16.72 65.26
C LYS A 290 -10.52 -18.16 65.17
N ARG A 291 -10.57 -18.75 63.97
CA ARG A 291 -11.02 -20.13 63.80
C ARG A 291 -10.01 -21.13 64.37
N ALA A 292 -8.72 -20.85 64.24
CA ALA A 292 -7.67 -21.63 64.88
C ALA A 292 -7.76 -21.54 66.42
N GLU A 293 -8.08 -20.36 66.98
CA GLU A 293 -8.34 -20.21 68.42
C GLU A 293 -9.56 -21.02 68.89
N VAL A 294 -10.61 -21.14 68.05
CA VAL A 294 -11.78 -21.98 68.35
C VAL A 294 -11.40 -23.47 68.38
N GLU A 295 -10.59 -23.95 67.44
CA GLU A 295 -10.05 -25.32 67.45
C GLU A 295 -9.17 -25.59 68.67
N ALA A 296 -8.39 -24.59 69.11
CA ALA A 296 -7.58 -24.68 70.32
C ALA A 296 -8.38 -24.54 71.63
N GLY A 297 -9.71 -24.36 71.57
CA GLY A 297 -10.59 -24.18 72.73
C GLY A 297 -10.46 -22.82 73.43
N LEU A 298 -9.77 -21.84 72.82
CA LEU A 298 -9.52 -20.51 73.38
C LEU A 298 -10.65 -19.51 73.10
N ARG A 299 -11.56 -19.83 72.17
CA ARG A 299 -12.67 -18.96 71.77
C ARG A 299 -13.91 -19.78 71.38
N SER A 300 -15.10 -19.15 71.45
CA SER A 300 -16.36 -19.75 70.96
C SER A 300 -16.61 -19.49 69.48
N MET A 301 -17.25 -20.45 68.81
CA MET A 301 -17.69 -20.36 67.41
C MET A 301 -18.63 -19.17 67.14
N ASN A 302 -19.35 -18.67 68.15
CA ASN A 302 -20.19 -17.48 68.02
C ASN A 302 -19.41 -16.25 67.55
N SER A 303 -18.12 -16.15 67.92
CA SER A 303 -17.26 -15.05 67.47
C SER A 303 -16.98 -15.04 65.96
N ILE A 304 -16.99 -16.22 65.31
CA ILE A 304 -16.87 -16.36 63.85
C ILE A 304 -18.20 -16.01 63.20
N ILE A 305 -19.32 -16.49 63.76
CA ILE A 305 -20.68 -16.19 63.29
C ILE A 305 -20.93 -14.67 63.31
N ASP A 306 -20.56 -13.99 64.39
CA ASP A 306 -20.69 -12.52 64.49
C ASP A 306 -19.83 -11.78 63.46
N MET A 307 -18.64 -12.30 63.14
CA MET A 307 -17.76 -11.72 62.12
C MET A 307 -18.36 -11.87 60.72
N VAL A 308 -18.88 -13.06 60.39
CA VAL A 308 -19.50 -13.37 59.09
C VAL A 308 -20.81 -12.61 58.92
N ASN A 309 -21.64 -12.52 59.97
CA ASN A 309 -22.92 -11.79 59.96
C ASN A 309 -22.75 -10.28 59.75
N LYS A 310 -21.62 -9.70 60.14
CA LYS A 310 -21.28 -8.31 59.83
C LYS A 310 -21.01 -8.07 58.34
N GLN A 311 -20.96 -9.13 57.52
CA GLN A 311 -20.73 -9.09 56.07
C GLN A 311 -19.48 -8.27 55.69
N ALA A 312 -18.48 -8.20 56.57
CA ALA A 312 -17.33 -7.32 56.40
C ALA A 312 -16.56 -7.63 55.09
N GLY A 313 -16.55 -8.88 54.64
CA GLY A 313 -15.93 -9.29 53.38
C GLY A 313 -16.75 -8.97 52.12
N LYS A 314 -18.08 -8.87 52.23
CA LYS A 314 -18.97 -8.67 51.07
C LYS A 314 -18.70 -7.33 50.38
N LYS A 315 -18.52 -6.27 51.16
CA LYS A 315 -18.26 -4.92 50.64
C LYS A 315 -17.00 -4.86 49.76
N TYR A 316 -15.90 -5.47 50.20
CA TYR A 316 -14.66 -5.51 49.42
C TYR A 316 -14.81 -6.24 48.09
N PHE A 317 -15.54 -7.37 48.09
CA PHE A 317 -15.76 -8.15 46.87
C PHE A 317 -16.76 -7.51 45.91
N ASP A 318 -17.76 -6.79 46.41
CA ASP A 318 -18.67 -6.03 45.55
C ASP A 318 -17.88 -4.89 44.87
N GLU A 319 -17.13 -4.08 45.63
CA GLU A 319 -16.29 -3.01 45.07
C GLU A 319 -15.20 -3.53 44.11
N PHE A 320 -14.58 -4.67 44.43
CA PHE A 320 -13.60 -5.31 43.55
C PHE A 320 -14.23 -5.84 42.26
N ARG A 321 -15.43 -6.44 42.33
CA ARG A 321 -16.16 -6.90 41.14
C ARG A 321 -16.56 -5.73 40.24
N ASP A 322 -16.97 -4.61 40.83
CA ASP A 322 -17.34 -3.40 40.10
C ASP A 322 -16.13 -2.81 39.37
N LEU A 323 -14.99 -2.63 40.06
CA LEU A 323 -13.75 -2.14 39.43
C LEU A 323 -13.24 -3.08 38.34
N ASN A 324 -13.29 -4.40 38.55
CA ASN A 324 -12.88 -5.37 37.54
C ASN A 324 -13.83 -5.36 36.33
N ALA A 325 -15.12 -5.11 36.52
CA ALA A 325 -16.08 -4.96 35.44
C ALA A 325 -15.82 -3.66 34.65
N GLU A 326 -15.55 -2.55 35.33
CA GLU A 326 -15.18 -1.27 34.71
C GLU A 326 -13.90 -1.37 33.88
N PHE A 327 -12.83 -1.95 34.47
CA PHE A 327 -11.57 -2.23 33.78
C PHE A 327 -11.79 -3.03 32.49
N LYS A 328 -12.58 -4.11 32.57
CA LYS A 328 -12.90 -4.94 31.40
C LYS A 328 -13.72 -4.20 30.36
N ASN A 329 -14.69 -3.38 30.76
CA ASN A 329 -15.51 -2.60 29.84
C ASN A 329 -14.67 -1.59 29.04
N ILE A 330 -13.70 -0.93 29.68
CA ILE A 330 -12.77 -0.02 29.00
C ILE A 330 -11.97 -0.77 27.93
N GLU A 331 -11.39 -1.92 28.27
CA GLU A 331 -10.66 -2.76 27.31
C GLU A 331 -11.56 -3.28 26.17
N GLN A 332 -12.80 -3.69 26.49
CA GLN A 332 -13.76 -4.16 25.50
C GLN A 332 -14.14 -3.05 24.51
N ASN A 333 -14.33 -1.82 24.98
CA ASN A 333 -14.62 -0.66 24.13
C ASN A 333 -13.42 -0.33 23.24
N LEU A 334 -12.21 -0.33 23.79
CA LEU A 334 -10.98 -0.09 23.05
C LEU A 334 -10.76 -1.14 21.95
N LEU A 335 -11.11 -2.41 22.21
CA LEU A 335 -11.09 -3.47 21.20
C LEU A 335 -12.05 -3.18 20.04
N VAL A 336 -13.28 -2.74 20.34
CA VAL A 336 -14.28 -2.39 19.32
C VAL A 336 -13.79 -1.20 18.47
N GLU A 337 -13.22 -0.17 19.09
CA GLU A 337 -12.64 0.97 18.36
C GLU A 337 -11.48 0.54 17.44
N ARG A 338 -10.56 -0.29 17.96
CA ARG A 338 -9.43 -0.82 17.18
C ARG A 338 -9.89 -1.70 16.01
N GLN A 339 -10.89 -2.55 16.23
CA GLN A 339 -11.48 -3.37 15.18
C GLN A 339 -12.14 -2.50 14.12
N SER A 340 -12.89 -1.47 14.53
CA SER A 340 -13.53 -0.51 13.62
C SER A 340 -12.50 0.26 12.80
N ALA A 341 -11.42 0.74 13.41
CA ALA A 341 -10.34 1.44 12.73
C ALA A 341 -9.61 0.53 11.72
N ALA A 342 -9.39 -0.74 12.06
CA ALA A 342 -8.80 -1.72 11.15
C ALA A 342 -9.72 -2.01 9.95
N THR A 343 -11.03 -2.16 10.18
CA THR A 343 -12.03 -2.34 9.12
C THR A 343 -12.08 -1.12 8.21
N GLN A 344 -12.13 0.10 8.75
CA GLN A 344 -12.15 1.35 7.97
C GLN A 344 -10.88 1.50 7.11
N ALA A 345 -9.71 1.15 7.66
CA ALA A 345 -8.47 1.15 6.88
C ALA A 345 -8.51 0.14 5.73
N SER A 346 -9.06 -1.06 5.97
CA SER A 346 -9.24 -2.10 4.94
C SER A 346 -10.22 -1.64 3.85
N GLU A 347 -11.34 -1.00 4.23
CA GLU A 347 -12.32 -0.45 3.29
C GLU A 347 -11.73 0.67 2.43
N ALA A 348 -11.03 1.65 3.02
CA ALA A 348 -10.41 2.74 2.29
C ALA A 348 -9.39 2.25 1.24
N ILE A 349 -8.66 1.18 1.56
CA ILE A 349 -7.72 0.54 0.63
C ILE A 349 -8.47 -0.18 -0.49
N ARG A 350 -9.53 -0.92 -0.16
CA ARG A 350 -10.37 -1.59 -1.16
C ARG A 350 -11.01 -0.58 -2.12
N GLU A 351 -11.46 0.56 -1.61
CA GLU A 351 -11.99 1.66 -2.42
C GLU A 351 -10.93 2.23 -3.35
N ASN A 352 -9.72 2.50 -2.85
CA ASN A 352 -8.60 2.98 -3.68
C ASN A 352 -8.25 1.98 -4.79
N LEU A 353 -8.19 0.69 -4.48
CA LEU A 353 -7.95 -0.36 -5.48
C LEU A 353 -9.08 -0.44 -6.50
N ALA A 354 -10.33 -0.31 -6.07
CA ALA A 354 -11.48 -0.27 -6.98
C ALA A 354 -11.40 0.92 -7.95
N VAL A 355 -11.05 2.10 -7.46
CA VAL A 355 -10.83 3.29 -8.31
C VAL A 355 -9.69 3.05 -9.31
N MET A 356 -8.60 2.41 -8.89
CA MET A 356 -7.48 2.09 -9.77
C MET A 356 -7.84 1.06 -10.84
N SER A 357 -8.56 0.00 -10.45
CA SER A 357 -9.08 -1.03 -11.35
C SER A 357 -10.01 -0.43 -12.39
N GLU A 358 -10.91 0.45 -11.94
CA GLU A 358 -11.83 1.16 -12.82
C GLU A 358 -11.09 2.13 -13.75
N ASN A 359 -10.08 2.84 -13.25
CA ASN A 359 -9.22 3.68 -14.07
C ASN A 359 -8.51 2.88 -15.18
N GLU A 360 -7.97 1.68 -14.89
CA GLU A 360 -7.34 0.85 -15.93
C GLU A 360 -8.33 0.42 -17.02
N LYS A 361 -9.56 0.06 -16.65
CA LYS A 361 -10.62 -0.23 -17.63
C LYS A 361 -10.91 0.98 -18.50
N TRP A 362 -11.01 2.17 -17.90
CA TRP A 362 -11.26 3.40 -18.63
C TRP A 362 -10.10 3.79 -19.55
N VAL A 363 -8.85 3.63 -19.12
CA VAL A 363 -7.68 3.83 -19.97
C VAL A 363 -7.71 2.85 -21.15
N THR A 364 -8.02 1.57 -20.90
CA THR A 364 -8.17 0.56 -21.96
C THR A 364 -9.30 0.94 -22.93
N HIS A 365 -10.44 1.36 -22.40
CA HIS A 365 -11.59 1.81 -23.18
C HIS A 365 -11.24 3.01 -24.05
N THR A 366 -10.67 4.08 -23.50
CA THR A 366 -10.25 5.26 -24.27
C THR A 366 -9.27 4.88 -25.39
N ASN A 367 -8.30 4.01 -25.12
CA ASN A 367 -7.39 3.55 -26.18
C ASN A 367 -8.12 2.74 -27.26
N SER A 368 -9.14 1.95 -26.91
CA SER A 368 -9.97 1.25 -27.89
C SER A 368 -10.80 2.22 -28.74
N VAL A 369 -11.33 3.30 -28.15
CA VAL A 369 -12.07 4.36 -28.84
C VAL A 369 -11.14 5.13 -29.79
N ILE A 370 -9.92 5.49 -29.34
CA ILE A 370 -8.92 6.14 -30.19
C ILE A 370 -8.52 5.24 -31.38
N LEU A 371 -8.33 3.95 -31.15
CA LEU A 371 -8.07 2.98 -32.22
C LEU A 371 -9.22 2.93 -33.24
N LEU A 372 -10.46 2.85 -32.78
CA LEU A 372 -11.63 2.89 -33.66
C LEU A 372 -11.72 4.22 -34.42
N ALA A 373 -11.42 5.35 -33.76
CA ALA A 373 -11.35 6.66 -34.41
C ALA A 373 -10.27 6.70 -35.51
N ASN A 374 -9.09 6.12 -35.26
CA ASN A 374 -8.04 6.00 -36.28
C ASN A 374 -8.48 5.12 -37.46
N LYS A 375 -9.20 4.01 -37.21
CA LYS A 375 -9.79 3.17 -38.26
C LYS A 375 -10.86 3.89 -39.07
N THR A 376 -11.69 4.72 -38.44
CA THR A 376 -12.67 5.60 -39.10
C THR A 376 -11.98 6.62 -40.00
N LEU A 377 -10.88 7.23 -39.54
CA LEU A 377 -10.06 8.10 -40.37
C LEU A 377 -9.47 7.34 -41.56
N GLN A 378 -8.89 6.16 -41.33
CA GLN A 378 -8.31 5.33 -42.38
C GLN A 378 -9.36 4.96 -43.45
N SER A 379 -10.55 4.51 -43.05
CA SER A 379 -11.60 4.12 -44.00
C SER A 379 -12.09 5.31 -44.82
N ALA A 380 -12.21 6.51 -44.23
CA ALA A 380 -12.51 7.74 -44.97
C ALA A 380 -11.43 8.06 -46.00
N VAL A 381 -10.15 7.86 -45.67
CA VAL A 381 -9.08 8.04 -46.66
C VAL A 381 -9.08 6.93 -47.72
N ASP A 382 -9.42 5.69 -47.39
CA ASP A 382 -9.55 4.63 -48.39
C ASP A 382 -10.68 4.94 -49.39
N ILE A 383 -11.76 5.61 -48.96
CA ILE A 383 -12.79 6.17 -49.84
C ILE A 383 -12.16 7.16 -50.83
N GLU A 384 -11.42 8.14 -50.32
CA GLU A 384 -10.80 9.18 -51.14
C GLU A 384 -9.76 8.60 -52.10
N THR A 385 -8.95 7.68 -51.61
CA THR A 385 -7.84 7.04 -52.33
C THR A 385 -8.38 6.16 -53.46
N GLY A 386 -9.40 5.35 -53.19
CA GLY A 386 -10.07 4.53 -54.20
C GLY A 386 -10.72 5.37 -55.30
N MET A 387 -11.46 6.41 -54.92
CA MET A 387 -12.02 7.37 -55.87
C MET A 387 -10.91 7.98 -56.75
N ARG A 388 -9.90 8.62 -56.16
CA ARG A 388 -8.84 9.30 -56.93
C ARG A 388 -8.04 8.36 -57.83
N GLY A 389 -7.83 7.12 -57.38
CA GLY A 389 -7.21 6.07 -58.20
C GLY A 389 -8.03 5.78 -59.47
N TYR A 390 -9.35 5.64 -59.34
CA TYR A 390 -10.25 5.47 -60.48
C TYR A 390 -10.28 6.71 -61.39
N LEU A 391 -10.32 7.92 -60.80
CA LEU A 391 -10.29 9.17 -61.58
C LEU A 391 -9.02 9.27 -62.45
N LEU A 392 -7.87 8.86 -61.92
CA LEU A 392 -6.60 8.85 -62.67
C LEU A 392 -6.54 7.71 -63.69
N ALA A 393 -6.67 6.45 -63.26
CA ALA A 393 -6.39 5.28 -64.10
C ALA A 393 -7.58 4.84 -64.99
N GLY A 394 -8.82 5.21 -64.64
CA GLY A 394 -10.03 4.79 -65.35
C GLY A 394 -10.40 3.30 -65.17
N GLN A 395 -9.65 2.55 -64.36
CA GLN A 395 -9.89 1.12 -64.12
C GLN A 395 -10.80 0.93 -62.91
N LYS A 396 -11.92 0.21 -63.09
CA LYS A 396 -12.95 0.02 -62.05
C LYS A 396 -12.44 -0.67 -60.78
N ASP A 397 -11.37 -1.46 -60.87
CA ASP A 397 -10.76 -2.15 -59.72
C ASP A 397 -10.25 -1.16 -58.65
N PHE A 398 -9.96 0.09 -59.02
CA PHE A 398 -9.61 1.14 -58.05
C PHE A 398 -10.81 1.60 -57.20
N LEU A 399 -12.06 1.26 -57.57
CA LEU A 399 -13.24 1.55 -56.75
C LEU A 399 -13.46 0.53 -55.62
N THR A 400 -12.71 -0.58 -55.57
CA THR A 400 -12.83 -1.55 -54.46
C THR A 400 -12.52 -0.92 -53.10
N PRO A 401 -11.40 -0.20 -52.88
CA PRO A 401 -11.18 0.56 -51.64
C PRO A 401 -12.26 1.60 -51.36
N TYR A 402 -12.83 2.21 -52.40
CA TYR A 402 -13.93 3.17 -52.24
C TYR A 402 -15.18 2.53 -51.61
N ASN A 403 -15.62 1.41 -52.19
CA ASN A 403 -16.81 0.71 -51.71
C ASN A 403 -16.59 0.13 -50.31
N ASN A 404 -15.47 -0.57 -50.10
CA ASN A 404 -15.14 -1.20 -48.82
C ASN A 404 -14.91 -0.17 -47.71
N GLY A 405 -14.23 0.94 -48.04
CA GLY A 405 -14.00 2.04 -47.12
C GLY A 405 -15.31 2.70 -46.70
N SER A 406 -16.25 2.90 -47.64
CA SER A 406 -17.57 3.46 -47.34
C SER A 406 -18.36 2.59 -46.37
N GLU A 407 -18.40 1.27 -46.60
CA GLU A 407 -19.09 0.34 -45.70
C GLU A 407 -18.45 0.32 -44.31
N SER A 408 -17.11 0.20 -44.26
CA SER A 408 -16.36 0.14 -43.01
C SER A 408 -16.47 1.45 -42.21
N PHE A 409 -16.48 2.60 -42.87
CA PHE A 409 -16.61 3.92 -42.24
C PHE A 409 -17.89 4.01 -41.42
N PHE A 410 -19.05 3.71 -42.02
CA PHE A 410 -20.33 3.79 -41.31
C PHE A 410 -20.43 2.73 -40.20
N ALA A 411 -19.88 1.54 -40.41
CA ALA A 411 -19.80 0.52 -39.37
C ALA A 411 -18.98 0.99 -38.15
N TYR A 412 -17.80 1.59 -38.37
CA TYR A 412 -16.98 2.12 -37.28
C TYR A 412 -17.60 3.33 -36.59
N ILE A 413 -18.32 4.19 -37.33
CA ILE A 413 -19.10 5.29 -36.72
C ILE A 413 -20.17 4.75 -35.79
N ASP A 414 -20.90 3.71 -36.18
CA ASP A 414 -21.94 3.11 -35.34
C ASP A 414 -21.34 2.44 -34.10
N GLU A 415 -20.19 1.76 -34.24
CA GLU A 415 -19.45 1.18 -33.13
C GLU A 415 -18.92 2.25 -32.17
N LEU A 416 -18.38 3.35 -32.68
CA LEU A 416 -17.94 4.50 -31.88
C LEU A 416 -19.12 5.11 -31.12
N LYS A 417 -20.26 5.35 -31.78
CA LYS A 417 -21.46 5.91 -31.13
C LYS A 417 -21.97 5.01 -30.01
N SER A 418 -21.90 3.69 -30.18
CA SER A 418 -22.24 2.74 -29.12
C SER A 418 -21.24 2.79 -27.97
N SER A 419 -19.95 2.90 -28.28
CA SER A 419 -18.86 2.89 -27.30
C SER A 419 -18.86 4.12 -26.40
N VAL A 420 -19.15 5.31 -26.96
CA VAL A 420 -19.20 6.60 -26.26
C VAL A 420 -20.64 7.06 -25.97
N SER A 421 -21.57 6.12 -25.87
CA SER A 421 -23.01 6.43 -25.74
C SER A 421 -23.39 7.18 -24.46
N ASP A 422 -22.50 7.16 -23.46
CA ASP A 422 -22.59 7.93 -22.21
C ASP A 422 -22.15 9.40 -22.35
N ASN A 423 -21.51 9.76 -23.47
CA ASN A 423 -21.04 11.11 -23.75
C ASN A 423 -21.78 11.76 -24.94
N ASN A 424 -22.78 12.59 -24.61
CA ASN A 424 -23.61 13.28 -25.60
C ASN A 424 -22.83 14.20 -26.55
N GLU A 425 -21.74 14.82 -26.09
CA GLU A 425 -20.90 15.70 -26.91
C GLU A 425 -20.20 14.89 -28.01
N GLN A 426 -19.61 13.74 -27.64
CA GLN A 426 -18.94 12.84 -28.57
C GLN A 426 -19.92 12.22 -29.59
N VAL A 427 -21.11 11.79 -29.14
CA VAL A 427 -22.15 11.29 -30.06
C VAL A 427 -22.58 12.36 -31.07
N THR A 428 -22.63 13.63 -30.64
CA THR A 428 -22.92 14.77 -31.52
C THR A 428 -21.82 14.97 -32.56
N LEU A 429 -20.55 14.91 -32.16
CA LEU A 429 -19.41 14.97 -33.08
C LEU A 429 -19.45 13.84 -34.11
N LEU A 430 -19.68 12.60 -33.69
CA LEU A 430 -19.79 11.44 -34.59
C LEU A 430 -20.95 11.57 -35.58
N THR A 431 -22.03 12.23 -35.18
CA THR A 431 -23.16 12.54 -36.07
C THR A 431 -22.77 13.57 -37.13
N LYS A 432 -22.05 14.64 -36.75
CA LYS A 432 -21.51 15.62 -37.71
C LYS A 432 -20.51 14.98 -38.67
N ILE A 433 -19.61 14.13 -38.16
CA ILE A 433 -18.63 13.38 -38.95
C ILE A 433 -19.35 12.52 -40.00
N SER A 434 -20.36 11.75 -39.58
CA SER A 434 -21.16 10.92 -40.49
C SER A 434 -21.87 11.74 -41.56
N ALA A 435 -22.44 12.89 -41.20
CA ALA A 435 -23.12 13.79 -42.14
C ALA A 435 -22.14 14.40 -43.15
N ASN A 436 -20.99 14.87 -42.69
CA ASN A 436 -19.94 15.45 -43.55
C ASN A 436 -19.49 14.45 -44.64
N ILE A 437 -19.19 13.19 -44.28
CA ILE A 437 -18.80 12.17 -45.27
C ILE A 437 -19.95 11.79 -46.20
N THR A 438 -21.19 11.75 -45.71
CA THR A 438 -22.37 11.50 -46.55
C THR A 438 -22.55 12.60 -47.60
N ASP A 439 -22.44 13.87 -47.18
CA ASP A 439 -22.56 15.03 -48.06
C ASP A 439 -21.40 15.10 -49.05
N TRP A 440 -20.19 14.80 -48.62
CA TRP A 440 -19.03 14.70 -49.51
C TRP A 440 -19.23 13.61 -50.56
N GLN A 441 -19.69 12.42 -50.15
CA GLN A 441 -19.94 11.33 -51.08
C GLN A 441 -20.96 11.72 -52.15
N LYS A 442 -22.09 12.29 -51.72
CA LYS A 442 -23.19 12.72 -52.59
C LYS A 442 -22.79 13.85 -53.54
N ASN A 443 -22.16 14.90 -53.03
CA ASN A 443 -21.98 16.14 -53.77
C ASN A 443 -20.67 16.19 -54.56
N VAL A 444 -19.64 15.43 -54.14
CA VAL A 444 -18.31 15.44 -54.75
C VAL A 444 -17.99 14.10 -55.39
N THR A 445 -17.99 13.00 -54.61
CA THR A 445 -17.44 11.73 -55.10
C THR A 445 -18.28 11.11 -56.21
N GLN A 446 -19.61 11.09 -56.08
CA GLN A 446 -20.51 10.52 -57.08
C GLN A 446 -20.46 11.32 -58.38
N THR A 447 -20.43 12.65 -58.30
CA THR A 447 -20.25 13.55 -59.45
C THR A 447 -18.94 13.27 -60.17
N ALA A 448 -17.83 13.14 -59.44
CA ALA A 448 -16.52 12.88 -60.04
C ALA A 448 -16.43 11.48 -60.68
N ILE A 449 -16.97 10.45 -60.01
CA ILE A 449 -17.00 9.08 -60.55
C ILE A 449 -17.85 9.02 -61.82
N GLN A 450 -19.00 9.70 -61.82
CA GLN A 450 -19.88 9.81 -62.99
C GLN A 450 -19.17 10.53 -64.14
N LEU A 451 -18.56 11.69 -63.88
CA LEU A 451 -17.79 12.43 -64.88
C LEU A 451 -16.69 11.55 -65.49
N ARG A 452 -15.95 10.79 -64.67
CA ARG A 452 -14.92 9.88 -65.18
C ARG A 452 -15.47 8.80 -66.12
N SER A 453 -16.70 8.34 -65.90
CA SER A 453 -17.34 7.36 -66.77
C SER A 453 -17.73 7.92 -68.14
N GLU A 454 -17.85 9.23 -68.27
CA GLU A 454 -18.17 9.95 -69.51
C GLU A 454 -16.93 10.40 -70.30
N ILE A 455 -15.73 10.28 -69.69
CA ILE A 455 -14.46 10.63 -70.32
C ILE A 455 -14.08 9.59 -71.37
N GLY A 456 -13.80 10.06 -72.59
CA GLY A 456 -13.56 9.23 -73.77
C GLY A 456 -14.72 9.24 -74.77
N ASP A 457 -15.90 9.66 -74.34
CA ASP A 457 -17.08 9.83 -75.21
C ASP A 457 -17.44 11.32 -75.40
N ALA A 458 -17.85 12.00 -74.32
CA ALA A 458 -18.35 13.39 -74.36
C ALA A 458 -17.50 14.38 -73.54
N LYS A 459 -16.62 13.87 -72.69
CA LYS A 459 -15.79 14.63 -71.74
C LYS A 459 -14.32 14.24 -71.84
N ASN A 460 -13.43 15.08 -71.32
CA ASN A 460 -11.99 14.84 -71.31
C ASN A 460 -11.37 14.98 -69.91
N MET A 461 -10.07 14.71 -69.79
CA MET A 461 -9.37 14.80 -68.49
C MET A 461 -9.17 16.25 -68.01
N ASP A 462 -9.33 17.24 -68.86
CA ASP A 462 -9.29 18.66 -68.45
C ASP A 462 -10.59 19.03 -67.71
N ASP A 463 -11.76 18.53 -68.16
CA ASP A 463 -13.02 18.66 -67.40
C ASP A 463 -12.89 18.07 -65.98
N MET A 464 -12.14 16.97 -65.83
CA MET A 464 -11.85 16.36 -64.52
C MET A 464 -10.91 17.22 -63.69
N ALA A 465 -9.86 17.76 -64.29
CA ALA A 465 -8.92 18.64 -63.61
C ALA A 465 -9.64 19.88 -63.07
N ASP A 466 -10.51 20.50 -63.88
CA ASP A 466 -11.34 21.65 -63.47
C ASP A 466 -12.23 21.31 -62.26
N LEU A 467 -12.96 20.18 -62.31
CA LEU A 467 -13.82 19.74 -61.20
C LEU A 467 -13.03 19.54 -59.90
N VAL A 468 -11.83 18.95 -59.97
CA VAL A 468 -11.00 18.70 -58.79
C VAL A 468 -10.33 19.99 -58.29
N ALA A 469 -9.96 20.90 -59.20
CA ALA A 469 -9.38 22.21 -58.89
C ALA A 469 -10.36 23.12 -58.13
N GLU A 470 -11.68 22.91 -58.24
CA GLU A 470 -12.66 23.58 -57.37
C GLU A 470 -12.45 23.29 -55.87
N ALA A 471 -11.58 22.33 -55.52
CA ALA A 471 -11.16 22.00 -54.16
C ALA A 471 -12.30 21.66 -53.20
N LYS A 472 -13.51 21.37 -53.69
CA LYS A 472 -14.68 20.99 -52.89
C LYS A 472 -14.37 19.81 -51.97
N GLY A 473 -13.69 18.78 -52.50
CA GLY A 473 -13.27 17.62 -51.70
C GLY A 473 -12.29 17.97 -50.57
N LYS A 474 -11.39 18.93 -50.78
CA LYS A 474 -10.43 19.38 -49.77
C LYS A 474 -11.15 20.01 -48.57
N VAL A 475 -12.16 20.85 -48.81
CA VAL A 475 -12.94 21.51 -47.75
C VAL A 475 -13.63 20.50 -46.84
N PHE A 476 -14.32 19.51 -47.40
CA PHE A 476 -14.96 18.45 -46.60
C PHE A 476 -13.95 17.68 -45.76
N PHE A 477 -12.82 17.31 -46.36
CA PHE A 477 -11.82 16.50 -45.67
C PHE A 477 -11.06 17.27 -44.58
N ASP A 478 -10.81 18.57 -44.78
CA ASP A 478 -10.22 19.43 -43.75
C ASP A 478 -11.17 19.61 -42.56
N GLU A 479 -12.48 19.79 -42.80
CA GLU A 479 -13.51 19.79 -41.76
C GLU A 479 -13.59 18.44 -41.03
N PHE A 480 -13.62 17.34 -41.78
CA PHE A 480 -13.61 15.98 -41.22
C PHE A 480 -12.40 15.73 -40.32
N ARG A 481 -11.18 16.09 -40.76
CA ARG A 481 -9.96 16.00 -39.94
C ARG A 481 -10.06 16.84 -38.66
N GLY A 482 -10.63 18.04 -38.74
CA GLY A 482 -10.90 18.90 -37.60
C GLY A 482 -11.83 18.24 -36.57
N LEU A 483 -12.96 17.70 -37.03
CA LEU A 483 -13.94 17.00 -36.17
C LEU A 483 -13.34 15.74 -35.53
N MET A 484 -12.55 14.97 -36.28
CA MET A 484 -11.84 13.80 -35.75
C MET A 484 -10.79 14.18 -34.71
N GLY A 485 -10.09 15.31 -34.92
CA GLY A 485 -9.14 15.86 -33.96
C GLY A 485 -9.81 16.29 -32.65
N GLU A 486 -10.97 16.95 -32.74
CA GLU A 486 -11.79 17.33 -31.59
C GLU A 486 -12.31 16.11 -30.84
N PHE A 487 -12.81 15.09 -31.56
CA PHE A 487 -13.24 13.84 -30.94
C PHE A 487 -12.11 13.14 -30.16
N LYS A 488 -10.91 13.05 -30.76
CA LYS A 488 -9.74 12.44 -30.12
C LYS A 488 -9.21 13.25 -28.94
N SER A 489 -9.26 14.59 -28.99
CA SER A 489 -8.76 15.44 -27.90
C SER A 489 -9.59 15.32 -26.63
N ILE A 490 -10.91 15.11 -26.76
CA ILE A 490 -11.80 14.82 -25.63
C ILE A 490 -11.38 13.52 -24.94
N GLU A 491 -11.16 12.44 -25.71
CA GLU A 491 -10.70 11.15 -25.17
C GLU A 491 -9.36 11.27 -24.41
N VAL A 492 -8.37 11.91 -25.04
CA VAL A 492 -7.04 12.10 -24.43
C VAL A 492 -7.15 12.92 -23.13
N SER A 493 -7.96 13.98 -23.12
CA SER A 493 -8.14 14.83 -21.94
C SER A 493 -8.80 14.07 -20.78
N LEU A 494 -9.84 13.28 -21.05
CA LEU A 494 -10.50 12.44 -20.04
C LEU A 494 -9.55 11.38 -19.48
N MET A 495 -8.71 10.78 -20.32
CA MET A 495 -7.70 9.83 -19.89
C MET A 495 -6.64 10.47 -18.99
N ASP A 496 -6.13 11.64 -19.35
CA ASP A 496 -5.11 12.36 -18.58
C ASP A 496 -5.65 12.77 -17.19
N GLU A 497 -6.90 13.25 -17.12
CA GLU A 497 -7.56 13.58 -15.85
C GLU A 497 -7.66 12.36 -14.92
N ARG A 498 -8.11 11.22 -15.45
CA ARG A 498 -8.26 9.97 -14.67
C ARG A 498 -6.90 9.42 -14.23
N GLN A 499 -5.87 9.52 -15.06
CA GLN A 499 -4.51 9.12 -14.72
C GLN A 499 -3.91 9.98 -13.61
N LEU A 500 -4.07 11.31 -13.66
CA LEU A 500 -3.62 12.22 -12.61
C LEU A 500 -4.33 11.94 -11.28
N ALA A 501 -5.64 11.70 -11.31
CA ALA A 501 -6.40 11.32 -10.14
C ALA A 501 -5.86 10.02 -9.52
N SER A 502 -5.65 8.98 -10.32
CA SER A 502 -5.10 7.70 -9.86
C SER A 502 -3.66 7.82 -9.31
N ALA A 503 -2.80 8.59 -9.98
CA ALA A 503 -1.44 8.84 -9.54
C ALA A 503 -1.38 9.60 -8.20
N SER A 504 -2.26 10.60 -8.02
CA SER A 504 -2.36 11.36 -6.77
C SER A 504 -2.81 10.49 -5.60
N LEU A 505 -3.77 9.59 -5.82
CA LEU A 505 -4.23 8.61 -4.82
C LEU A 505 -3.09 7.69 -4.39
N MET A 506 -2.32 7.17 -5.35
CA MET A 506 -1.16 6.32 -5.08
C MET A 506 -0.09 7.04 -4.26
N SER A 507 0.27 8.26 -4.67
CA SER A 507 1.28 9.07 -3.99
C SER A 507 0.86 9.41 -2.56
N ASN A 508 -0.41 9.78 -2.35
CA ASN A 508 -0.96 10.08 -1.03
C ASN A 508 -0.96 8.83 -0.14
N ALA A 509 -1.38 7.67 -0.67
CA ALA A 509 -1.35 6.41 0.07
C ALA A 509 0.08 6.03 0.49
N GLN A 510 1.05 6.10 -0.42
CA GLN A 510 2.47 5.84 -0.10
C GLN A 510 3.01 6.82 0.95
N THR A 511 2.69 8.11 0.83
CA THR A 511 3.12 9.14 1.79
C THR A 511 2.56 8.87 3.18
N LEU A 512 1.29 8.49 3.30
CA LEU A 512 0.66 8.13 4.56
C LEU A 512 1.31 6.88 5.17
N ILE A 513 1.61 5.85 4.38
CA ILE A 513 2.29 4.64 4.88
C ILE A 513 3.67 4.98 5.42
N TRP A 514 4.46 5.78 4.68
CA TRP A 514 5.77 6.23 5.15
C TRP A 514 5.69 7.08 6.41
N ALA A 515 4.70 7.98 6.52
CA ALA A 515 4.47 8.78 7.72
C ALA A 515 4.12 7.90 8.92
N CYS A 516 3.20 6.93 8.76
CA CYS A 516 2.81 5.99 9.81
C CYS A 516 3.98 5.09 10.26
N LEU A 517 4.80 4.61 9.32
CA LEU A 517 6.01 3.85 9.62
C LEU A 517 7.01 4.68 10.43
N LEU A 518 7.25 5.93 10.01
CA LEU A 518 8.17 6.84 10.70
C LEU A 518 7.68 7.14 12.12
N ILE A 519 6.39 7.44 12.29
CA ILE A 519 5.78 7.66 13.60
C ILE A 519 5.91 6.40 14.48
N SER A 520 5.64 5.21 13.94
CA SER A 520 5.75 3.95 14.67
C SER A 520 7.18 3.68 15.17
N ILE A 521 8.18 3.98 14.34
CA ILE A 521 9.60 3.86 14.72
C ILE A 521 9.95 4.86 15.82
N ILE A 522 9.52 6.12 15.70
CA ILE A 522 9.78 7.17 16.71
C ILE A 522 9.15 6.79 18.05
N LEU A 523 7.88 6.38 18.05
CA LEU A 523 7.18 5.94 19.27
C LEU A 523 7.86 4.71 19.88
N GLY A 524 8.24 3.75 19.06
CA GLY A 524 8.94 2.55 19.48
C GLY A 524 10.30 2.82 20.12
N LEU A 525 11.12 3.68 19.51
CA LEU A 525 12.40 4.12 20.07
C LEU A 525 12.20 4.94 21.35
N GLY A 526 11.16 5.79 21.40
CA GLY A 526 10.78 6.54 22.60
C GLY A 526 10.43 5.63 23.77
N LEU A 527 9.57 4.64 23.55
CA LEU A 527 9.20 3.64 24.56
C LEU A 527 10.40 2.80 24.99
N ALA A 528 11.25 2.37 24.06
CA ALA A 528 12.47 1.63 24.38
C ALA A 528 13.43 2.44 25.25
N TYR A 529 13.57 3.74 24.98
CA TYR A 529 14.37 4.65 25.78
C TYR A 529 13.77 4.83 27.19
N LEU A 530 12.47 5.13 27.28
CA LEU A 530 11.76 5.34 28.54
C LEU A 530 11.83 4.11 29.45
N ILE A 531 11.54 2.91 28.92
CA ILE A 531 11.56 1.68 29.72
C ILE A 531 13.00 1.24 30.03
N GLY A 532 13.91 1.35 29.06
CA GLY A 532 15.31 0.97 29.22
C GLY A 532 16.01 1.77 30.32
N ASN A 533 15.87 3.09 30.29
CA ASN A 533 16.51 3.99 31.25
C ASN A 533 15.67 4.20 32.52
N GLY A 534 14.34 4.16 32.41
CA GLY A 534 13.42 4.38 33.51
C GLY A 534 13.28 3.18 34.44
N ILE A 535 13.29 1.94 33.92
CA ILE A 535 12.95 0.73 34.69
C ILE A 535 14.07 -0.30 34.65
N ALA A 536 14.45 -0.76 33.46
CA ALA A 536 15.32 -1.93 33.30
C ALA A 536 16.72 -1.72 33.89
N ASN A 537 17.36 -0.60 33.57
CA ASN A 537 18.71 -0.28 34.06
C ASN A 537 18.76 -0.17 35.60
N PRO A 538 17.87 0.60 36.27
CA PRO A 538 17.82 0.66 37.74
C PRO A 538 17.59 -0.70 38.41
N ILE A 539 16.64 -1.52 37.93
CA ILE A 539 16.36 -2.84 38.53
C ILE A 539 17.57 -3.77 38.43
N VAL A 540 18.27 -3.79 37.30
CA VAL A 540 19.48 -4.59 37.12
C VAL A 540 20.59 -4.11 38.05
N ALA A 541 20.76 -2.80 38.20
CA ALA A 541 21.74 -2.21 39.11
C ALA A 541 21.43 -2.57 40.58
N MET A 542 20.16 -2.46 41.00
CA MET A 542 19.69 -2.87 42.32
C MET A 542 19.90 -4.35 42.59
N THR A 543 19.64 -5.21 41.61
CA THR A 543 19.86 -6.67 41.72
C THR A 543 21.35 -6.98 41.90
N LYS A 544 22.23 -6.25 41.20
CA LYS A 544 23.68 -6.38 41.35
C LYS A 544 24.13 -5.94 42.74
N ALA A 545 23.63 -4.81 43.24
CA ALA A 545 23.95 -4.31 44.57
C ALA A 545 23.52 -5.30 45.66
N MET A 546 22.31 -5.84 45.57
CA MET A 546 21.80 -6.84 46.52
C MET A 546 22.62 -8.15 46.50
N LYS A 547 23.08 -8.59 45.33
CA LYS A 547 23.95 -9.77 45.22
C LYS A 547 25.31 -9.58 45.90
N LEU A 548 25.87 -8.38 45.81
CA LEU A 548 27.15 -8.05 46.45
C LEU A 548 26.99 -7.95 47.97
N LEU A 549 25.92 -7.29 48.45
CA LEU A 549 25.55 -7.25 49.86
C LEU A 549 25.33 -8.65 50.44
N ALA A 550 24.59 -9.51 49.73
CA ALA A 550 24.39 -10.91 50.13
C ALA A 550 25.69 -11.74 50.09
N GLY A 551 26.67 -11.33 49.30
CA GLY A 551 28.01 -11.91 49.26
C GLY A 551 28.95 -11.42 50.36
N GLY A 552 28.50 -10.50 51.22
CA GLY A 552 29.27 -9.93 52.33
C GLY A 552 30.04 -8.64 51.99
N ASP A 553 29.88 -8.10 50.78
CA ASP A 553 30.46 -6.81 50.40
C ASP A 553 29.51 -5.66 50.78
N ASN A 554 29.77 -5.07 51.94
CA ASN A 554 28.98 -3.98 52.50
C ASN A 554 29.43 -2.59 52.02
N GLU A 555 30.52 -2.46 51.25
CA GLU A 555 30.96 -1.14 50.77
C GLU A 555 30.20 -0.68 49.52
N VAL A 556 29.42 -1.57 48.90
CA VAL A 556 28.65 -1.27 47.68
C VAL A 556 27.70 -0.09 47.84
N GLU A 557 27.74 0.82 46.87
CA GLU A 557 26.80 1.93 46.74
C GLU A 557 25.45 1.43 46.25
N VAL A 558 24.37 1.82 46.92
CA VAL A 558 23.00 1.48 46.52
C VAL A 558 22.53 2.51 45.48
N PRO A 559 22.32 2.13 44.21
CA PRO A 559 21.93 3.06 43.16
C PRO A 559 20.47 3.52 43.33
N ALA A 560 20.08 4.61 42.67
CA ALA A 560 18.70 5.09 42.54
C ALA A 560 17.98 5.56 43.83
N THR A 561 18.72 5.85 44.92
CA THR A 561 18.16 6.33 46.19
C THR A 561 17.47 7.70 46.13
N GLU A 562 17.84 8.55 45.17
CA GLU A 562 17.22 9.87 44.98
C GLU A 562 15.93 9.85 44.14
N ARG A 563 15.53 8.68 43.62
CA ARG A 563 14.27 8.57 42.88
C ARG A 563 13.06 8.70 43.81
N LYS A 564 11.96 9.22 43.25
CA LYS A 564 10.68 9.45 43.96
C LYS A 564 9.60 8.43 43.61
N ASP A 565 9.95 7.38 42.88
CA ASP A 565 9.07 6.29 42.47
C ASP A 565 9.34 5.01 43.27
N GLU A 566 8.65 3.92 42.94
CA GLU A 566 8.69 2.63 43.63
C GLU A 566 10.10 2.01 43.61
N ILE A 567 10.86 2.27 42.53
CA ILE A 567 12.26 1.86 42.42
C ILE A 567 13.11 2.61 43.46
N GLY A 568 12.85 3.90 43.67
CA GLY A 568 13.49 4.68 44.73
C GLY A 568 13.16 4.17 46.13
N ASP A 569 11.92 3.75 46.38
CA ASP A 569 11.52 3.17 47.67
C ASP A 569 12.16 1.81 47.92
N MET A 570 12.29 0.97 46.88
CA MET A 570 13.11 -0.25 46.94
C MET A 570 14.59 0.06 47.24
N ALA A 571 15.17 1.09 46.61
CA ALA A 571 16.54 1.49 46.85
C ALA A 571 16.77 1.91 48.31
N LYS A 572 15.84 2.68 48.89
CA LYS A 572 15.88 3.05 50.32
C LYS A 572 15.79 1.83 51.23
N ALA A 573 14.94 0.85 50.91
CA ALA A 573 14.84 -0.38 51.71
C ALA A 573 16.16 -1.18 51.69
N VAL A 574 16.81 -1.31 50.53
CA VAL A 574 18.13 -1.97 50.41
C VAL A 574 19.21 -1.18 51.15
N LEU A 575 19.14 0.15 51.16
CA LEU A 575 20.04 0.99 51.96
C LEU A 575 19.92 0.70 53.46
N VAL A 576 18.70 0.53 53.98
CA VAL A 576 18.46 0.12 55.38
C VAL A 576 19.08 -1.26 55.65
N PHE A 577 18.96 -2.21 54.72
CA PHE A 577 19.62 -3.52 54.85
C PHE A 577 21.14 -3.41 54.91
N LYS A 578 21.75 -2.60 54.04
CA LYS A 578 23.20 -2.32 54.07
C LYS A 578 23.61 -1.73 55.43
N GLN A 579 22.89 -0.72 55.91
CA GLN A 579 23.17 -0.07 57.20
C GLN A 579 23.10 -1.06 58.36
N ASN A 580 22.08 -1.91 58.40
CA ASN A 580 21.94 -2.96 59.41
C ASN A 580 23.07 -4.00 59.33
N ALA A 581 23.53 -4.35 58.13
CA ALA A 581 24.64 -5.27 57.94
C ALA A 581 25.98 -4.69 58.42
N GLU A 582 26.25 -3.41 58.14
CA GLU A 582 27.43 -2.69 58.66
C GLU A 582 27.38 -2.55 60.18
N GLU A 583 26.22 -2.25 60.75
CA GLU A 583 26.04 -2.11 62.20
C GLU A 583 26.23 -3.44 62.92
N ASN A 584 25.74 -4.54 62.36
CA ASN A 584 26.00 -5.89 62.89
C ASN A 584 27.49 -6.23 62.88
N ILE A 585 28.23 -5.96 61.79
CA ILE A 585 29.68 -6.19 61.75
C ILE A 585 30.40 -5.35 62.81
N LYS A 586 30.06 -4.06 62.96
CA LYS A 586 30.62 -3.19 64.01
C LYS A 586 30.30 -3.71 65.41
N SER A 587 29.09 -4.23 65.62
CA SER A 587 28.64 -4.83 66.88
C SER A 587 29.40 -6.12 67.19
N GLU A 588 29.63 -7.00 66.20
CA GLU A 588 30.42 -8.23 66.34
C GLU A 588 31.88 -7.93 66.71
N VAL A 589 32.51 -6.97 66.02
CA VAL A 589 33.88 -6.53 66.31
C VAL A 589 33.97 -5.91 67.70
N GLY A 590 32.98 -5.10 68.10
CA GLY A 590 32.89 -4.52 69.43
C GLY A 590 32.69 -5.57 70.55
N LYS A 591 31.89 -6.61 70.28
CA LYS A 591 31.71 -7.75 71.20
C LYS A 591 32.98 -8.59 71.33
N GLN A 592 33.68 -8.86 70.22
CA GLN A 592 34.97 -9.58 70.28
C GLN A 592 36.04 -8.77 70.99
N ALA A 593 36.11 -7.45 70.77
CA ALA A 593 37.03 -6.57 71.49
C ALA A 593 36.75 -6.56 72.99
N ARG A 594 35.47 -6.53 73.41
CA ARG A 594 35.08 -6.66 74.83
C ARG A 594 35.41 -8.02 75.41
N LEU A 595 35.09 -9.10 74.70
CA LEU A 595 35.43 -10.46 75.15
C LEU A 595 36.94 -10.64 75.31
N LYS A 596 37.74 -10.05 74.43
CA LYS A 596 39.20 -10.08 74.52
C LYS A 596 39.70 -9.25 75.71
N ALA A 597 39.16 -8.04 75.91
CA ALA A 597 39.48 -7.20 77.06
C ALA A 597 39.07 -7.86 78.41
N ASP A 598 37.93 -8.54 78.46
CA ASP A 598 37.48 -9.28 79.65
C ASP A 598 38.33 -10.53 79.91
N LYS A 599 38.84 -11.18 78.86
CA LYS A 599 39.81 -12.27 78.96
C LYS A 599 41.15 -11.78 79.51
N GLU A 600 41.69 -10.70 78.96
CA GLU A 600 42.92 -10.05 79.42
C GLU A 600 42.77 -9.57 80.87
N ARG A 601 41.60 -9.04 81.25
CA ARG A 601 41.28 -8.65 82.63
C ARG A 601 41.19 -9.85 83.57
N SER A 602 40.62 -10.97 83.13
CA SER A 602 40.56 -12.20 83.92
C SER A 602 41.93 -12.85 84.09
N GLU A 603 42.76 -12.86 83.05
CA GLU A 603 44.15 -13.32 83.11
C GLU A 603 45.00 -12.43 84.04
N PHE A 604 44.83 -11.11 83.97
CA PHE A 604 45.47 -10.17 84.89
C PHE A 604 45.05 -10.42 86.35
N LEU A 605 43.74 -10.60 86.61
CA LEU A 605 43.24 -10.91 87.95
C LEU A 605 43.76 -12.27 88.46
N ASN A 606 43.82 -13.28 87.60
CA ASN A 606 44.36 -14.60 87.97
C ASN A 606 45.86 -14.54 88.28
N ASN A 607 46.66 -13.81 87.49
CA ASN A 607 48.08 -13.60 87.78
C ASN A 607 48.29 -12.81 89.08
N ALA A 608 47.48 -11.78 89.34
CA ALA A 608 47.54 -11.03 90.61
C ALA A 608 47.17 -11.92 91.82
N ILE A 609 46.23 -12.86 91.66
CA ILE A 609 45.87 -13.84 92.70
C ILE A 609 46.99 -14.87 92.90
N GLU A 610 47.66 -15.33 91.84
CA GLU A 610 48.84 -16.20 91.93
C GLU A 610 50.02 -15.50 92.62
N GLU A 611 50.33 -14.26 92.26
CA GLU A 611 51.34 -13.44 92.97
C GLU A 611 51.00 -13.28 94.45
N PHE A 612 49.74 -13.02 94.79
CA PHE A 612 49.30 -12.91 96.18
C PHE A 612 49.44 -14.24 96.94
N LYS A 613 49.13 -15.38 96.32
CA LYS A 613 49.33 -16.72 96.90
C LYS A 613 50.82 -17.04 97.10
N THR A 614 51.66 -16.64 96.17
CA THR A 614 53.12 -16.84 96.23
C THR A 614 53.75 -15.97 97.32
N PHE A 615 53.27 -14.73 97.46
CA PHE A 615 53.67 -13.81 98.53
C PHE A 615 53.23 -14.28 99.93
N SER A 616 52.05 -14.89 100.04
CA SER A 616 51.56 -15.43 101.31
C SER A 616 52.19 -16.78 101.69
N ALA A 617 52.70 -17.55 100.74
CA ALA A 617 53.46 -18.79 100.99
C ALA A 617 54.91 -18.55 101.46
N GLN A 618 55.49 -17.36 101.25
CA GLN A 618 56.83 -17.00 101.73
C GLN A 618 56.86 -16.48 103.19
N LYS A 619 55.72 -16.47 103.90
CA LYS A 619 55.60 -15.91 105.25
C LYS A 619 55.14 -16.92 106.33
N LEU A 620 55.18 -18.21 106.01
CA LEU A 620 55.09 -19.34 106.94
C LEU A 620 56.44 -20.06 106.94
#